data_AF-R6HC19-F1
#
_entry.id   AF-R6HC19-F1
#
_cell.length_a   1.000
_cell.length_b   1.000
_cell.length_c   1.000
_cell.angle_alpha   90.00
_cell.angle_beta   90.00
_cell.angle_gamma   90.00
#
_symmetry.space_group_name_H-M   'P 1'
#
loop_
_entity.id
_entity.type
_entity.pdbx_description
1 polymer ?
#
loop_
_entity_poly.entity_id
_entity_poly.type
_entity_poly.pdbx_seq_one_letter_code
_entity_poly.pdbx_strand_id
1 'polypeptide(L)'
;MNPLDQIRTPQGRYPVKLAECEHGELADGLSIRFIFKEPGCGAPECEKKKNGAVGVEELAFLVDASFEADHVMIEKIAKETGPLFGPNKTERLMDWFSESMLASAAIDIQAVVNSDEPDAIRFEPFLNKDRTPITKKKMLPSGGNAFLVYSLAIAIDEKSIMALFGDEEKFPLVKRFAFQDAYDYAFIGVGNDNEGASLAVSLFAFHREITSSDFLAACSEFASSLKGGEVDEDDALRSSLTEKAHSLGIDVNDAEQRASNLDGEIEFYDEPFCKEDVPHLQKMVHAIASLNLDVVGVDLFCSGENDGFLVFPNYISYLWYRFVCRLGQVKIARCEVCGRGFSLLKGRGKPRKYCSEQCKTKAKNARVKSQRDACRELFIEQQLPVSEIAKTVYAEELSSNVRANKRKTPEEAENQVRKNLVGYPAFKHKVDDDLRAGAGAPFVRRCMEEGVLSAEQVAQRISELGIMPKK
;
A
#
# COMPACT_ATOMS: atom_id res chain seq x y z
N MET A 1 -16.99 -36.88 4.86
CA MET A 1 -17.47 -35.48 4.69
C MET A 1 -16.87 -34.67 5.82
N ASN A 2 -16.04 -33.67 5.54
CA ASN A 2 -15.38 -32.88 6.58
C ASN A 2 -16.47 -32.02 7.26
N PRO A 3 -16.58 -31.97 8.60
CA PRO A 3 -17.56 -31.11 9.28
C PRO A 3 -17.53 -29.65 8.84
N LEU A 4 -16.37 -29.15 8.38
CA LEU A 4 -16.21 -27.80 7.85
C LEU A 4 -16.90 -27.59 6.50
N ASP A 5 -17.12 -28.65 5.71
CA ASP A 5 -17.83 -28.57 4.43
C ASP A 5 -19.30 -28.16 4.64
N GLN A 6 -19.87 -28.44 5.81
CA GLN A 6 -21.26 -28.11 6.15
C GLN A 6 -21.49 -26.62 6.44
N ILE A 7 -20.42 -25.88 6.75
CA ILE A 7 -20.50 -24.45 7.10
C ILE A 7 -19.88 -23.55 6.01
N ARG A 8 -19.24 -24.14 4.99
CA ARG A 8 -18.61 -23.42 3.89
C ARG A 8 -19.67 -22.68 3.08
N THR A 9 -19.41 -21.41 2.78
CA THR A 9 -20.27 -20.63 1.86
C THR A 9 -19.85 -20.85 0.40
N PRO A 10 -20.72 -20.53 -0.58
CA PRO A 10 -20.37 -20.56 -2.01
C PRO A 10 -19.17 -19.66 -2.36
N GLN A 11 -18.95 -18.62 -1.54
CA GLN A 11 -17.85 -17.66 -1.63
C GLN A 11 -16.54 -18.21 -1.04
N GLY A 12 -16.47 -19.49 -0.67
CA GLY A 12 -15.29 -20.11 -0.06
C GLY A 12 -15.03 -19.66 1.38
N ARG A 13 -16.01 -19.01 2.03
CA ARG A 13 -15.88 -18.49 3.38
C ARG A 13 -16.20 -19.57 4.41
N TYR A 14 -15.43 -19.61 5.50
CA TYR A 14 -15.69 -20.46 6.66
C TYR A 14 -16.05 -19.59 7.87
N PRO A 15 -17.33 -19.55 8.30
CA PRO A 15 -17.76 -18.73 9.43
C PRO A 15 -17.09 -19.15 10.74
N VAL A 16 -16.46 -18.17 11.40
CA VAL A 16 -15.80 -18.37 12.69
C VAL A 16 -16.57 -17.70 13.83
N LYS A 17 -16.47 -18.29 15.02
CA LYS A 17 -16.91 -17.73 16.30
C LYS A 17 -15.83 -16.80 16.88
N LEU A 18 -14.56 -17.20 16.74
CA LEU A 18 -13.41 -16.48 17.25
C LEU A 18 -12.22 -16.62 16.29
N ALA A 19 -11.43 -15.56 16.22
CA ALA A 19 -10.09 -15.55 15.64
C ALA A 19 -9.16 -14.92 16.69
N GLU A 20 -8.03 -15.56 16.97
CA GLU A 20 -7.01 -15.07 17.90
C GLU A 20 -5.68 -14.99 17.16
N CYS A 21 -5.02 -13.84 17.19
CA CYS A 21 -3.67 -13.70 16.68
C CYS A 21 -2.69 -13.98 17.81
N GLU A 22 -1.71 -14.85 17.57
CA GLU A 22 -0.62 -15.02 18.52
C GLU A 22 0.20 -13.72 18.59
N HIS A 23 0.52 -13.29 19.81
CA HIS A 23 1.25 -12.05 20.08
C HIS A 23 2.73 -12.39 20.32
N GLY A 24 3.65 -11.75 19.61
CA GLY A 24 5.08 -11.93 19.73
C GLY A 24 5.87 -11.09 18.72
N GLU A 25 7.20 -11.14 18.76
CA GLU A 25 8.02 -10.62 17.65
C GLU A 25 7.70 -11.42 16.38
N LEU A 26 7.76 -10.79 15.19
CA LEU A 26 7.62 -11.46 13.88
C LEU A 26 8.79 -12.46 13.69
N ALA A 27 8.76 -13.55 14.44
CA ALA A 27 9.58 -14.71 14.22
C ALA A 27 8.74 -15.78 13.50
N ASP A 28 9.43 -16.64 12.77
CA ASP A 28 8.91 -17.80 12.07
C ASP A 28 8.05 -18.67 13.03
N GLY A 29 6.74 -18.46 13.05
CA GLY A 29 5.83 -19.20 13.95
C GLY A 29 4.57 -18.49 14.40
N LEU A 30 4.42 -17.17 14.21
CA LEU A 30 3.16 -16.50 14.54
C LEU A 30 2.02 -16.99 13.65
N SER A 31 0.89 -17.31 14.29
CA SER A 31 -0.29 -17.84 13.62
C SER A 31 -1.57 -17.14 14.07
N ILE A 32 -2.58 -17.22 13.20
CA ILE A 32 -3.96 -16.86 13.52
C ILE A 32 -4.72 -18.16 13.73
N ARG A 33 -5.31 -18.31 14.92
CA ARG A 33 -6.09 -19.50 15.27
C ARG A 33 -7.58 -19.22 15.15
N PHE A 34 -8.29 -20.14 14.51
CA PHE A 34 -9.71 -20.01 14.22
C PHE A 34 -10.54 -21.02 15.00
N ILE A 35 -11.61 -20.54 15.63
CA ILE A 35 -12.66 -21.38 16.22
C ILE A 35 -13.90 -21.26 15.34
N PHE A 36 -14.21 -22.32 14.60
CA PHE A 36 -15.35 -22.36 13.68
C PHE A 36 -16.71 -22.39 14.41
N LYS A 37 -17.76 -21.92 13.73
CA LYS A 37 -19.14 -22.10 14.21
C LYS A 37 -19.59 -23.56 14.04
N GLU A 38 -20.43 -24.04 14.95
CA GLU A 38 -20.98 -25.39 14.87
C GLU A 38 -22.04 -25.51 13.76
N PRO A 39 -22.09 -26.64 13.03
CA PRO A 39 -23.15 -26.90 12.05
C PRO A 39 -24.53 -26.84 12.71
N GLY A 40 -25.47 -26.10 12.11
CA GLY A 40 -26.85 -25.96 12.61
C GLY A 40 -27.06 -24.91 13.70
N CYS A 41 -26.00 -24.23 14.16
CA CYS A 41 -26.13 -23.10 15.09
C CYS A 41 -26.53 -21.82 14.33
N GLY A 42 -27.83 -21.73 14.02
CA GLY A 42 -28.47 -20.57 13.38
C GLY A 42 -28.52 -20.66 11.86
N ALA A 43 -29.66 -20.31 11.28
CA ALA A 43 -29.81 -20.08 9.84
C ALA A 43 -28.69 -19.16 9.33
N PRO A 44 -28.39 -19.13 8.01
CA PRO A 44 -27.75 -17.97 7.42
C PRO A 44 -28.74 -16.81 7.54
N GLU A 45 -28.92 -16.29 8.76
CA GLU A 45 -29.56 -15.02 8.95
C GLU A 45 -28.78 -14.08 8.05
N CYS A 46 -29.54 -13.48 7.15
CA CYS A 46 -29.28 -12.20 6.56
C CYS A 46 -28.97 -11.24 7.72
N GLU A 47 -27.76 -11.35 8.30
CA GLU A 47 -27.17 -10.33 9.13
C GLU A 47 -27.12 -9.15 8.19
N LYS A 48 -28.16 -8.32 8.28
CA LYS A 48 -28.17 -6.93 7.82
C LYS A 48 -27.13 -6.16 8.64
N LYS A 49 -25.87 -6.59 8.62
CA LYS A 49 -24.75 -5.76 9.00
C LYS A 49 -24.50 -4.83 7.83
N LYS A 50 -25.16 -3.68 7.92
CA LYS A 50 -24.67 -2.42 7.37
C LYS A 50 -23.32 -2.13 8.02
N ASN A 51 -22.26 -2.76 7.55
CA ASN A 51 -20.87 -2.33 7.67
C ASN A 51 -20.13 -3.06 6.52
N GLY A 52 -19.29 -2.32 5.79
CA GLY A 52 -18.75 -2.75 4.49
C GLY A 52 -18.15 -4.15 4.55
N ALA A 53 -18.54 -5.01 3.61
CA ALA A 53 -17.93 -6.33 3.49
C ALA A 53 -16.44 -6.15 3.17
N VAL A 54 -15.57 -6.81 3.95
CA VAL A 54 -14.12 -6.85 3.76
C VAL A 54 -13.79 -7.06 2.29
N GLY A 55 -12.87 -6.26 1.76
CA GLY A 55 -12.34 -6.36 0.40
C GLY A 55 -10.82 -6.55 0.42
N VAL A 56 -10.24 -6.82 -0.75
CA VAL A 56 -8.77 -6.80 -0.96
C VAL A 56 -8.17 -5.48 -0.47
N GLU A 57 -8.94 -4.41 -0.56
CA GLU A 57 -8.53 -3.09 -0.11
C GLU A 57 -8.34 -2.96 1.39
N GLU A 58 -8.91 -3.84 2.21
CA GLU A 58 -8.66 -3.88 3.64
C GLU A 58 -7.46 -4.78 3.98
N LEU A 59 -7.14 -5.76 3.12
CA LEU A 59 -5.97 -6.64 3.27
C LEU A 59 -4.66 -5.94 2.93
N ALA A 60 -4.66 -4.96 2.03
CA ALA A 60 -3.44 -4.25 1.63
C ALA A 60 -2.74 -3.45 2.74
N PHE A 61 -3.36 -3.28 3.91
CA PHE A 61 -2.85 -2.46 5.01
C PHE A 61 -2.69 -3.22 6.32
N LEU A 62 -2.52 -4.55 6.26
CA LEU A 62 -2.28 -5.35 7.46
C LEU A 62 -0.88 -5.11 8.05
N VAL A 63 0.05 -4.67 7.21
CA VAL A 63 1.46 -4.47 7.55
C VAL A 63 1.91 -3.08 7.08
N ASP A 64 2.61 -2.34 7.93
CA ASP A 64 3.22 -1.07 7.53
C ASP A 64 4.58 -1.25 6.82
N ALA A 65 5.28 -0.16 6.46
CA ALA A 65 6.52 -0.26 5.70
C ALA A 65 7.69 -0.79 6.54
N SER A 66 7.50 -0.87 7.86
CA SER A 66 8.48 -1.37 8.83
C SER A 66 8.16 -2.81 9.26
N PHE A 67 7.27 -3.49 8.54
CA PHE A 67 6.76 -4.81 8.90
C PHE A 67 6.06 -4.88 10.27
N GLU A 68 5.65 -3.73 10.82
CA GLU A 68 4.86 -3.72 12.06
C GLU A 68 3.41 -4.09 11.74
N ALA A 69 2.93 -5.13 12.42
CA ALA A 69 1.60 -5.69 12.24
C ALA A 69 0.59 -4.99 13.15
N ASP A 70 -0.53 -4.53 12.60
CA ASP A 70 -1.68 -4.13 13.41
C ASP A 70 -2.47 -5.39 13.79
N HIS A 71 -1.98 -6.13 14.80
CA HIS A 71 -2.59 -7.38 15.27
C HIS A 71 -4.09 -7.22 15.58
N VAL A 72 -4.51 -6.05 16.05
CA VAL A 72 -5.92 -5.75 16.33
C VAL A 72 -6.75 -5.68 15.04
N MET A 73 -6.21 -5.04 14.01
CA MET A 73 -6.83 -5.01 12.68
C MET A 73 -6.89 -6.41 12.06
N ILE A 74 -5.81 -7.19 12.17
CA ILE A 74 -5.73 -8.56 11.67
C ILE A 74 -6.77 -9.44 12.35
N GLU A 75 -6.85 -9.44 13.69
CA GLU A 75 -7.86 -10.21 14.43
C GLU A 75 -9.29 -9.82 14.05
N LYS A 76 -9.53 -8.51 13.87
CA LYS A 76 -10.84 -8.02 13.44
C LYS A 76 -11.20 -8.56 12.05
N ILE A 77 -10.28 -8.45 11.09
CA ILE A 77 -10.50 -8.95 9.73
C ILE A 77 -10.65 -10.47 9.75
N ALA A 78 -9.76 -11.20 10.42
CA ALA A 78 -9.82 -12.66 10.59
C ALA A 78 -11.14 -13.14 11.22
N LYS A 79 -11.70 -12.39 12.17
CA LYS A 79 -13.02 -12.68 12.74
C LYS A 79 -14.15 -12.43 11.75
N GLU A 80 -14.01 -11.39 10.92
CA GLU A 80 -14.98 -11.03 9.90
C GLU A 80 -14.90 -11.91 8.66
N THR A 81 -13.73 -12.41 8.25
CA THR A 81 -13.56 -13.23 7.05
C THR A 81 -13.59 -14.72 7.38
N GLY A 82 -13.05 -15.12 8.53
CA GLY A 82 -12.57 -16.48 8.72
C GLY A 82 -11.21 -16.70 8.03
N PRO A 83 -10.72 -17.94 7.95
CA PRO A 83 -9.48 -18.26 7.24
C PRO A 83 -9.58 -17.87 5.75
N LEU A 84 -8.49 -17.31 5.21
CA LEU A 84 -8.44 -16.80 3.85
C LEU A 84 -8.08 -17.88 2.82
N PHE A 85 -7.20 -18.81 3.18
CA PHE A 85 -6.54 -19.73 2.25
C PHE A 85 -7.21 -21.11 2.19
N GLY A 86 -8.12 -21.42 3.12
CA GLY A 86 -8.90 -22.65 3.08
C GLY A 86 -9.52 -23.03 4.43
N PRO A 87 -9.92 -24.30 4.62
CA PRO A 87 -10.53 -24.79 5.86
C PRO A 87 -9.49 -25.02 6.99
N ASN A 88 -8.50 -24.15 7.12
CA ASN A 88 -7.43 -24.31 8.10
C ASN A 88 -7.85 -23.77 9.47
N LYS A 89 -7.61 -24.55 10.53
CA LYS A 89 -7.81 -24.08 11.92
C LYS A 89 -6.76 -23.04 12.33
N THR A 90 -5.65 -22.99 11.61
CA THR A 90 -4.52 -22.11 11.85
C THR A 90 -3.95 -21.64 10.52
N GLU A 91 -3.73 -20.35 10.35
CA GLU A 91 -3.02 -19.78 9.20
C GLU A 91 -1.78 -19.03 9.69
N ARG A 92 -0.69 -19.04 8.93
CA ARG A 92 0.52 -18.32 9.33
C ARG A 92 0.28 -16.83 9.11
N LEU A 93 0.81 -16.02 10.03
CA LEU A 93 0.73 -14.58 9.89
C LEU A 93 1.51 -14.08 8.66
N MET A 94 2.60 -14.77 8.30
CA MET A 94 3.38 -14.50 7.09
C MET A 94 2.59 -14.72 5.78
N ASP A 95 1.64 -15.66 5.77
CA ASP A 95 0.78 -15.88 4.60
C ASP A 95 -0.14 -14.66 4.39
N TRP A 96 -0.69 -14.12 5.48
CA TRP A 96 -1.49 -12.89 5.47
C TRP A 96 -0.67 -11.66 5.08
N PHE A 97 0.61 -11.61 5.47
CA PHE A 97 1.51 -10.52 5.10
C PHE A 97 1.92 -10.55 3.65
N SER A 98 2.27 -11.74 3.13
CA SER A 98 2.57 -11.92 1.71
C SER A 98 1.35 -11.55 0.85
N GLU A 99 0.15 -11.95 1.26
CA GLU A 99 -1.10 -11.53 0.61
C GLU A 99 -1.36 -10.02 0.74
N SER A 100 -1.04 -9.41 1.89
CA SER A 100 -1.11 -7.95 2.08
C SER A 100 -0.17 -7.21 1.11
N MET A 101 1.02 -7.75 0.83
CA MET A 101 1.97 -7.15 -0.11
C MET A 101 1.45 -7.23 -1.55
N LEU A 102 0.90 -8.39 -1.95
CA LEU A 102 0.23 -8.57 -3.25
C LEU A 102 -0.93 -7.59 -3.44
N ALA A 103 -1.80 -7.50 -2.43
CA ALA A 103 -2.93 -6.58 -2.41
C ALA A 103 -2.46 -5.11 -2.48
N SER A 104 -1.42 -4.74 -1.72
CA SER A 104 -0.86 -3.38 -1.74
C SER A 104 -0.33 -3.02 -3.13
N ALA A 105 0.44 -3.90 -3.77
CA ALA A 105 0.96 -3.68 -5.11
C ALA A 105 -0.16 -3.46 -6.14
N ALA A 106 -1.18 -4.32 -6.16
CA ALA A 106 -2.32 -4.17 -7.06
C ALA A 106 -3.09 -2.86 -6.82
N ILE A 107 -3.22 -2.43 -5.57
CA ILE A 107 -3.91 -1.19 -5.20
C ILE A 107 -3.09 0.04 -5.56
N ASP A 108 -1.77 0.01 -5.40
CA ASP A 108 -0.89 1.12 -5.77
C ASP A 108 -0.91 1.33 -7.29
N ILE A 109 -0.84 0.25 -8.09
CA ILE A 109 -1.02 0.32 -9.54
C ILE A 109 -2.41 0.87 -9.88
N GLN A 110 -3.46 0.34 -9.24
CA GLN A 110 -4.82 0.78 -9.54
C GLN A 110 -5.09 2.23 -9.10
N ALA A 111 -4.39 2.74 -8.07
CA ALA A 111 -4.45 4.14 -7.67
C ALA A 111 -3.84 5.05 -8.74
N VAL A 112 -2.77 4.61 -9.39
CA VAL A 112 -2.13 5.28 -10.53
C VAL A 112 -3.07 5.29 -11.74
N VAL A 113 -3.65 4.13 -12.09
CA VAL A 113 -4.62 3.96 -13.18
C VAL A 113 -5.85 4.86 -13.00
N ASN A 114 -6.34 4.98 -11.76
CA ASN A 114 -7.52 5.80 -11.43
C ASN A 114 -7.22 7.30 -11.28
N SER A 115 -5.95 7.70 -11.26
CA SER A 115 -5.57 9.08 -10.94
C SER A 115 -5.80 9.99 -12.13
N ASP A 116 -6.40 11.16 -11.91
CA ASP A 116 -6.52 12.24 -12.91
C ASP A 116 -5.36 13.26 -12.83
N GLU A 117 -4.35 13.01 -11.99
CA GLU A 117 -3.19 13.90 -11.79
C GLU A 117 -2.29 13.98 -13.03
N PRO A 118 -1.46 15.04 -13.17
CA PRO A 118 -0.40 15.11 -14.18
C PRO A 118 0.61 13.97 -14.03
N ASP A 119 1.19 13.50 -15.14
CA ASP A 119 2.05 12.30 -15.17
C ASP A 119 3.20 12.34 -14.16
N ALA A 120 3.85 13.50 -13.99
CA ALA A 120 4.93 13.70 -13.01
C ALA A 120 4.51 13.37 -11.55
N ILE A 121 3.25 13.61 -11.20
CA ILE A 121 2.69 13.32 -9.86
C ILE A 121 1.99 11.96 -9.84
N ARG A 122 1.37 11.55 -10.97
CA ARG A 122 0.69 10.26 -11.10
C ARG A 122 1.66 9.11 -10.86
N PHE A 123 2.83 9.11 -11.52
CA PHE A 123 3.78 8.00 -11.52
C PHE A 123 4.89 8.08 -10.45
N GLU A 124 4.96 9.16 -9.67
CA GLU A 124 5.87 9.30 -8.53
C GLU A 124 5.94 8.06 -7.61
N PRO A 125 4.84 7.33 -7.31
CA PRO A 125 4.91 6.14 -6.45
C PRO A 125 5.81 5.03 -6.97
N PHE A 126 5.93 4.87 -8.30
CA PHE A 126 6.76 3.83 -8.91
C PHE A 126 8.25 4.15 -8.81
N LEU A 127 8.59 5.42 -8.59
CA LEU A 127 9.97 5.90 -8.42
C LEU A 127 10.44 5.83 -6.96
N ASN A 128 9.53 5.62 -6.02
CA ASN A 128 9.85 5.57 -4.60
C ASN A 128 10.25 4.14 -4.19
N LYS A 129 11.51 3.98 -3.77
CA LYS A 129 12.08 2.70 -3.31
C LYS A 129 11.39 2.14 -2.06
N ASP A 130 10.75 2.99 -1.25
CA ASP A 130 10.03 2.57 -0.04
C ASP A 130 8.61 2.02 -0.34
N ARG A 131 8.27 1.83 -1.62
CA ARG A 131 6.94 1.39 -2.07
C ARG A 131 7.04 0.16 -2.97
N THR A 132 6.09 0.01 -3.88
CA THR A 132 6.07 -1.00 -4.95
C THR A 132 6.78 -0.41 -6.17
N PRO A 133 8.11 -0.52 -6.30
CA PRO A 133 8.81 -0.01 -7.46
C PRO A 133 8.33 -0.77 -8.70
N ILE A 134 7.95 -0.01 -9.72
CA ILE A 134 7.68 -0.56 -11.05
C ILE A 134 8.64 0.12 -11.98
N THR A 135 9.42 -0.70 -12.68
CA THR A 135 10.36 -0.19 -13.68
C THR A 135 9.72 -0.31 -15.05
N LYS A 136 10.02 0.66 -15.92
CA LYS A 136 9.64 0.65 -17.33
C LYS A 136 10.90 0.76 -18.17
N LYS A 137 11.12 -0.24 -19.01
CA LYS A 137 12.23 -0.27 -19.95
C LYS A 137 11.70 -0.45 -21.36
N LYS A 138 12.41 0.11 -22.33
CA LYS A 138 12.28 -0.25 -23.74
C LYS A 138 13.38 -1.23 -24.09
N MET A 139 12.98 -2.38 -24.58
CA MET A 139 13.86 -3.49 -24.94
C MET A 139 13.94 -3.59 -26.45
N LEU A 140 15.15 -3.66 -26.99
CA LEU A 140 15.41 -3.83 -28.41
C LEU A 140 16.26 -5.10 -28.63
N PRO A 141 15.62 -6.24 -28.96
CA PRO A 141 16.37 -7.44 -29.32
C PRO A 141 17.08 -7.26 -30.66
N SER A 142 18.30 -7.81 -30.77
CA SER A 142 19.09 -7.81 -31.99
C SER A 142 18.30 -8.37 -33.19
N GLY A 143 18.03 -7.52 -34.18
CA GLY A 143 17.26 -7.89 -35.39
C GLY A 143 15.74 -8.00 -35.20
N GLY A 144 15.21 -7.65 -34.03
CA GLY A 144 13.77 -7.62 -33.74
C GLY A 144 13.20 -6.20 -33.66
N ASN A 145 11.94 -6.09 -33.19
CA ASN A 145 11.30 -4.79 -32.98
C ASN A 145 11.37 -4.40 -31.51
N ALA A 146 11.46 -3.10 -31.23
CA ALA A 146 11.42 -2.63 -29.85
C ALA A 146 10.03 -2.87 -29.22
N PHE A 147 10.03 -3.21 -27.94
CA PHE A 147 8.83 -3.34 -27.12
C PHE A 147 9.06 -2.82 -25.70
N LEU A 148 7.98 -2.58 -24.96
CA LEU A 148 8.05 -2.09 -23.59
C LEU A 148 7.97 -3.24 -22.59
N VAL A 149 8.71 -3.11 -21.50
CA VAL A 149 8.75 -4.06 -20.39
C VAL A 149 8.42 -3.31 -19.11
N TYR A 150 7.41 -3.77 -18.39
CA TYR A 150 7.06 -3.29 -17.06
C TYR A 150 7.37 -4.39 -16.04
N SER A 151 8.27 -4.12 -15.10
CA SER A 151 8.71 -5.14 -14.14
C SER A 151 8.43 -4.73 -12.71
N LEU A 152 7.91 -5.68 -11.94
CA LEU A 152 7.56 -5.56 -10.53
C LEU A 152 8.08 -6.79 -9.80
N ALA A 153 8.72 -6.57 -8.65
CA ALA A 153 9.04 -7.61 -7.68
C ALA A 153 8.26 -7.35 -6.39
N ILE A 154 7.63 -8.39 -5.84
CA ILE A 154 6.88 -8.33 -4.59
C ILE A 154 7.55 -9.30 -3.62
N ALA A 155 8.04 -8.80 -2.48
CA ALA A 155 8.59 -9.65 -1.43
C ALA A 155 7.49 -10.58 -0.88
N ILE A 156 7.77 -11.88 -0.85
CA ILE A 156 6.89 -12.91 -0.30
C ILE A 156 7.71 -13.86 0.57
N ASP A 157 7.07 -14.47 1.57
CA ASP A 157 7.72 -15.54 2.33
C ASP A 157 7.73 -16.83 1.50
N GLU A 158 8.88 -17.50 1.39
CA GLU A 158 9.03 -18.73 0.60
C GLU A 158 8.03 -19.80 1.04
N LYS A 159 7.84 -19.96 2.35
CA LYS A 159 6.88 -20.93 2.91
C LYS A 159 5.42 -20.53 2.68
N SER A 160 5.14 -19.30 2.26
CA SER A 160 3.79 -18.82 1.93
C SER A 160 3.39 -19.12 0.48
N ILE A 161 4.33 -19.50 -0.40
CA ILE A 161 4.04 -19.75 -1.83
C ILE A 161 2.94 -20.82 -1.98
N MET A 162 3.07 -21.94 -1.26
CA MET A 162 2.06 -23.00 -1.25
C MET A 162 0.70 -22.55 -0.71
N ALA A 163 0.66 -21.67 0.30
CA ALA A 163 -0.60 -21.16 0.85
C ALA A 163 -1.32 -20.20 -0.12
N LEU A 164 -0.55 -19.38 -0.83
CA LEU A 164 -1.06 -18.37 -1.77
C LEU A 164 -1.50 -18.97 -3.10
N PHE A 165 -0.69 -19.87 -3.67
CA PHE A 165 -0.85 -20.33 -5.05
C PHE A 165 -1.17 -21.83 -5.18
N GLY A 166 -1.06 -22.57 -4.07
CA GLY A 166 -1.41 -23.99 -3.96
C GLY A 166 -0.37 -24.97 -4.51
N ASP A 167 0.23 -24.66 -5.65
CA ASP A 167 1.17 -25.55 -6.35
C ASP A 167 2.29 -24.74 -7.03
N GLU A 168 3.51 -24.89 -6.51
CA GLU A 168 4.71 -24.23 -7.02
C GLU A 168 5.11 -24.68 -8.43
N GLU A 169 4.77 -25.92 -8.82
CA GLU A 169 5.11 -26.48 -10.14
C GLU A 169 4.38 -25.77 -11.29
N LYS A 170 3.39 -24.92 -10.97
CA LYS A 170 2.69 -24.11 -11.96
C LYS A 170 3.52 -22.94 -12.47
N PHE A 171 4.53 -22.49 -11.72
CA PHE A 171 5.40 -21.42 -12.15
C PHE A 171 6.49 -21.92 -13.11
N PRO A 172 6.86 -21.13 -14.13
CA PRO A 172 6.35 -19.80 -14.47
C PRO A 172 4.97 -19.83 -15.17
N LEU A 173 4.19 -18.77 -14.94
CA LEU A 173 2.92 -18.54 -15.62
C LEU A 173 3.13 -17.52 -16.75
N VAL A 174 2.52 -17.78 -17.91
CA VAL A 174 2.47 -16.84 -19.03
C VAL A 174 1.01 -16.58 -19.39
N LYS A 175 0.56 -15.32 -19.25
CA LYS A 175 -0.82 -14.91 -19.54
C LYS A 175 -0.83 -13.92 -20.71
N ARG A 176 -1.57 -14.26 -21.76
CA ARG A 176 -1.76 -13.42 -22.96
C ARG A 176 -2.98 -12.52 -22.80
N PHE A 177 -2.79 -11.22 -22.99
CA PHE A 177 -3.85 -10.21 -23.06
C PHE A 177 -3.97 -9.70 -24.49
N ALA A 178 -4.90 -10.26 -25.27
CA ALA A 178 -5.23 -9.79 -26.61
C ALA A 178 -6.54 -9.00 -26.56
N PHE A 179 -6.48 -7.69 -26.84
CA PHE A 179 -7.68 -6.88 -27.00
C PHE A 179 -7.50 -5.89 -28.15
N GLN A 180 -8.37 -6.01 -29.16
CA GLN A 180 -8.36 -5.24 -30.42
C GLN A 180 -7.00 -5.34 -31.12
N ASP A 181 -6.08 -4.39 -30.87
CA ASP A 181 -4.78 -4.24 -31.52
C ASP A 181 -3.60 -4.12 -30.52
N ALA A 182 -3.81 -4.46 -29.24
CA ALA A 182 -2.76 -4.48 -28.23
C ALA A 182 -2.46 -5.92 -27.78
N TYR A 183 -1.19 -6.30 -27.86
CA TYR A 183 -0.72 -7.63 -27.52
C TYR A 183 0.22 -7.54 -26.33
N ASP A 184 -0.28 -7.86 -25.15
CA ASP A 184 0.55 -7.87 -23.94
C ASP A 184 0.65 -9.27 -23.36
N TYR A 185 1.81 -9.61 -22.82
CA TYR A 185 2.07 -10.90 -22.20
C TYR A 185 2.61 -10.66 -20.81
N ALA A 186 1.93 -11.20 -19.79
CA ALA A 186 2.42 -11.17 -18.42
C ALA A 186 3.11 -12.49 -18.09
N PHE A 187 4.35 -12.39 -17.64
CA PHE A 187 5.16 -13.49 -17.12
C PHE A 187 5.19 -13.35 -15.61
N ILE A 188 4.89 -14.42 -14.90
CA ILE A 188 4.85 -14.44 -13.44
C ILE A 188 5.64 -15.65 -12.95
N GLY A 189 6.47 -15.44 -11.94
CA GLY A 189 7.35 -16.48 -11.40
C GLY A 189 7.85 -16.11 -10.03
N VAL A 190 8.31 -17.11 -9.31
CA VAL A 190 8.93 -16.93 -8.00
C VAL A 190 10.44 -17.00 -8.17
N GLY A 191 11.13 -15.95 -7.76
CA GLY A 191 12.58 -15.88 -7.71
C GLY A 191 13.05 -15.97 -6.26
N ASN A 192 14.20 -16.57 -6.03
CA ASN A 192 14.89 -16.56 -4.75
C ASN A 192 16.23 -15.88 -4.95
N ASP A 193 16.46 -14.78 -4.25
CA ASP A 193 17.76 -14.10 -4.22
C ASP A 193 18.33 -14.09 -2.79
N ASN A 194 19.45 -13.39 -2.60
CA ASN A 194 20.10 -13.28 -1.29
C ASN A 194 19.27 -12.46 -0.28
N GLU A 195 18.26 -11.72 -0.73
CA GLU A 195 17.37 -10.90 0.10
C GLU A 195 16.07 -11.64 0.49
N GLY A 196 15.72 -12.70 -0.24
CA GLY A 196 14.63 -13.63 0.09
C GLY A 196 13.85 -14.11 -1.13
N ALA A 197 12.69 -14.72 -0.89
CA ALA A 197 11.78 -15.07 -1.96
C ALA A 197 11.02 -13.82 -2.46
N SER A 198 10.86 -13.72 -3.77
CA SER A 198 10.10 -12.64 -4.40
C SER A 198 9.24 -13.18 -5.54
N LEU A 199 8.05 -12.59 -5.68
CA LEU A 199 7.20 -12.81 -6.85
C LEU A 199 7.54 -11.75 -7.89
N ALA A 200 8.10 -12.19 -9.02
CA ALA A 200 8.35 -11.32 -10.17
C ALA A 200 7.14 -11.34 -11.11
N VAL A 201 6.67 -10.15 -11.48
CA VAL A 201 5.63 -9.93 -12.48
C VAL A 201 6.21 -9.01 -13.56
N SER A 202 6.40 -9.55 -14.76
CA SER A 202 6.88 -8.80 -15.93
C SER A 202 5.79 -8.74 -17.00
N LEU A 203 5.40 -7.54 -17.41
CA LEU A 203 4.45 -7.33 -18.51
C LEU A 203 5.21 -6.83 -19.74
N PHE A 204 5.14 -7.61 -20.82
CA PHE A 204 5.72 -7.27 -22.11
C PHE A 204 4.62 -6.74 -23.03
N ALA A 205 4.74 -5.49 -23.46
CA ALA A 205 3.73 -4.81 -24.26
C ALA A 205 4.20 -4.62 -25.71
N PHE A 206 3.42 -5.16 -26.66
CA PHE A 206 3.73 -5.16 -28.08
C PHE A 206 2.63 -4.47 -28.91
N HIS A 207 3.06 -3.76 -29.95
CA HIS A 207 2.18 -3.17 -30.97
C HIS A 207 1.72 -4.18 -32.03
N ARG A 208 2.25 -5.40 -32.02
CA ARG A 208 1.93 -6.51 -32.92
C ARG A 208 1.98 -7.82 -32.15
N GLU A 209 1.42 -8.88 -32.72
CA GLU A 209 1.58 -10.22 -32.16
C GLU A 209 3.07 -10.56 -32.03
N ILE A 210 3.40 -11.23 -30.92
CA ILE A 210 4.77 -11.62 -30.59
C ILE A 210 5.31 -12.63 -31.62
N THR A 211 6.56 -12.48 -32.02
CA THR A 211 7.27 -13.51 -32.80
C THR A 211 8.00 -14.47 -31.86
N SER A 212 8.42 -15.63 -32.37
CA SER A 212 9.23 -16.58 -31.61
C SER A 212 10.52 -15.96 -31.06
N SER A 213 11.18 -15.07 -31.81
CA SER A 213 12.38 -14.36 -31.34
C SER A 213 12.06 -13.33 -30.26
N ASP A 214 10.95 -12.61 -30.37
CA ASP A 214 10.51 -11.67 -29.33
C ASP A 214 10.19 -12.42 -28.02
N PHE A 215 9.56 -13.60 -28.13
CA PHE A 215 9.23 -14.45 -26.97
C PHE A 215 10.49 -14.94 -26.27
N LEU A 216 11.49 -15.45 -27.01
CA LEU A 216 12.75 -15.90 -26.43
C LEU A 216 13.52 -14.74 -25.75
N ALA A 217 13.48 -13.55 -26.34
CA ALA A 217 14.06 -12.36 -25.71
C ALA A 217 13.33 -12.01 -24.40
N ALA A 218 12.00 -12.03 -24.39
CA ALA A 218 11.20 -11.81 -23.18
C ALA A 218 11.49 -12.87 -22.10
N CYS A 219 11.67 -14.14 -22.47
CA CYS A 219 12.09 -15.20 -21.55
C CYS A 219 13.44 -14.92 -20.90
N SER A 220 14.41 -14.43 -21.68
CA SER A 220 15.75 -14.11 -21.16
C SER A 220 15.71 -12.95 -20.15
N GLU A 221 15.00 -11.87 -20.46
CA GLU A 221 14.81 -10.75 -19.52
C GLU A 221 14.07 -11.21 -18.26
N PHE A 222 13.01 -12.01 -18.41
CA PHE A 222 12.25 -12.53 -17.28
C PHE A 222 13.09 -13.45 -16.37
N ALA A 223 13.89 -14.34 -16.95
CA ALA A 223 14.79 -15.21 -16.20
C ALA A 223 15.84 -14.39 -15.42
N SER A 224 16.38 -13.33 -16.02
CA SER A 224 17.30 -12.42 -15.33
C SER A 224 16.64 -11.74 -14.13
N SER A 225 15.36 -11.35 -14.26
CA SER A 225 14.58 -10.72 -13.18
C SER A 225 14.35 -11.62 -11.97
N LEU A 226 14.36 -12.95 -12.13
CA LEU A 226 14.14 -13.91 -11.05
C LEU A 226 15.39 -14.19 -10.21
N LYS A 227 16.60 -13.94 -10.74
CA LYS A 227 17.88 -14.34 -10.13
C LYS A 227 18.71 -13.16 -9.61
N GLY A 228 18.16 -11.95 -9.59
CA GLY A 228 18.91 -10.76 -9.14
C GLY A 228 20.15 -10.43 -9.99
N GLY A 229 20.24 -10.94 -11.23
CA GLY A 229 21.31 -10.64 -12.17
C GLY A 229 22.43 -11.68 -12.33
N GLU A 230 22.42 -12.81 -11.60
CA GLU A 230 23.38 -13.91 -11.86
C GLU A 230 22.82 -14.89 -12.92
N VAL A 231 23.52 -14.95 -14.06
CA VAL A 231 23.16 -15.74 -15.25
C VAL A 231 23.76 -17.15 -15.12
N ASP A 232 23.20 -17.97 -14.24
CA ASP A 232 23.25 -19.42 -14.47
C ASP A 232 21.99 -19.80 -15.26
N GLU A 233 22.16 -20.43 -16.43
CA GLU A 233 21.03 -20.90 -17.23
C GLU A 233 20.26 -21.96 -16.43
N ASP A 234 19.02 -21.65 -16.05
CA ASP A 234 18.12 -22.64 -15.48
C ASP A 234 17.40 -23.36 -16.63
N ASP A 235 17.96 -24.49 -17.05
CA ASP A 235 17.41 -25.33 -18.11
C ASP A 235 15.96 -25.75 -17.82
N ALA A 236 15.57 -25.89 -16.54
CA ALA A 236 14.21 -26.27 -16.16
C ALA A 236 13.23 -25.10 -16.33
N LEU A 237 13.64 -23.88 -15.94
CA LEU A 237 12.86 -22.66 -16.18
C LEU A 237 12.67 -22.42 -17.68
N ARG A 238 13.74 -22.54 -18.48
CA ARG A 238 13.69 -22.39 -19.94
C ARG A 238 12.75 -23.41 -20.57
N SER A 239 12.88 -24.69 -20.20
CA SER A 239 12.00 -25.76 -20.68
C SER A 239 10.52 -25.47 -20.37
N SER A 240 10.24 -25.01 -19.15
CA SER A 240 8.88 -24.66 -18.72
C SER A 240 8.31 -23.48 -19.51
N LEU A 241 9.11 -22.43 -19.75
CA LEU A 241 8.69 -21.28 -20.57
C LEU A 241 8.44 -21.68 -22.03
N THR A 242 9.26 -22.58 -22.59
CA THR A 242 9.08 -23.12 -23.93
C THR A 242 7.79 -23.95 -24.03
N GLU A 243 7.45 -24.76 -23.02
CA GLU A 243 6.16 -25.44 -22.96
C GLU A 243 4.98 -24.45 -22.91
N LYS A 244 5.10 -23.36 -22.13
CA LYS A 244 4.08 -22.29 -22.14
C LYS A 244 3.97 -21.61 -23.50
N ALA A 245 5.06 -21.40 -24.22
CA ALA A 245 5.05 -20.86 -25.58
C ALA A 245 4.19 -21.73 -26.52
N HIS A 246 4.40 -23.05 -26.48
CA HIS A 246 3.63 -24.00 -27.28
C HIS A 246 2.14 -23.99 -26.91
N SER A 247 1.80 -23.87 -25.62
CA SER A 247 0.41 -23.76 -25.17
C SER A 247 -0.29 -22.51 -25.71
N LEU A 248 0.47 -21.46 -26.02
CA LEU A 248 0.00 -20.22 -26.62
C LEU A 248 0.02 -20.23 -28.16
N GLY A 249 0.49 -21.33 -28.78
CA GLY A 249 0.61 -21.46 -30.23
C GLY A 249 1.84 -20.78 -30.83
N ILE A 250 2.88 -20.51 -30.04
CA ILE A 250 4.14 -19.89 -30.47
C ILE A 250 5.17 -21.00 -30.70
N ASP A 251 5.70 -21.12 -31.93
CA ASP A 251 6.74 -22.11 -32.24
C ASP A 251 8.14 -21.52 -32.05
N VAL A 252 8.80 -21.92 -30.97
CA VAL A 252 10.14 -21.42 -30.59
C VAL A 252 11.29 -22.36 -30.96
N ASN A 253 11.01 -23.58 -31.43
CA ASN A 253 12.05 -24.61 -31.68
C ASN A 253 13.08 -24.17 -32.72
N ASP A 254 12.61 -23.62 -33.84
CA ASP A 254 13.48 -23.11 -34.93
C ASP A 254 14.22 -21.82 -34.53
N ALA A 255 13.65 -21.06 -33.58
CA ALA A 255 14.22 -19.80 -33.11
C ALA A 255 15.31 -20.05 -32.04
N GLU A 256 15.18 -21.08 -31.20
CA GLU A 256 16.21 -21.51 -30.24
C GLU A 256 17.52 -21.91 -30.94
N GLN A 257 17.42 -22.61 -32.09
CA GLN A 257 18.58 -22.95 -32.93
C GLN A 257 19.24 -21.72 -33.58
N ARG A 258 18.51 -20.62 -33.78
CA ARG A 258 19.08 -19.36 -34.29
C ARG A 258 19.61 -18.46 -33.18
N ALA A 259 18.97 -18.46 -32.00
CA ALA A 259 19.38 -17.71 -30.83
C ALA A 259 20.70 -18.22 -30.25
N SER A 260 20.94 -19.54 -30.27
CA SER A 260 22.25 -20.15 -29.97
C SER A 260 23.36 -19.76 -30.96
N ASN A 261 23.00 -19.18 -32.11
CA ASN A 261 23.93 -18.64 -33.11
C ASN A 261 23.98 -17.09 -33.14
N LEU A 262 23.16 -16.43 -32.31
CA LEU A 262 23.08 -14.99 -32.16
C LEU A 262 23.42 -14.65 -30.71
N ASP A 263 24.70 -14.42 -30.43
CA ASP A 263 25.19 -13.59 -29.30
C ASP A 263 24.71 -12.13 -29.50
N GLY A 264 23.41 -11.93 -29.70
CA GLY A 264 22.82 -10.63 -29.92
C GLY A 264 22.67 -9.92 -28.59
N GLU A 265 23.44 -8.84 -28.38
CA GLU A 265 23.20 -7.92 -27.27
C GLU A 265 21.73 -7.44 -27.32
N ILE A 266 21.02 -7.62 -26.21
CA ILE A 266 19.71 -7.01 -25.99
C ILE A 266 19.99 -5.62 -25.43
N GLU A 267 19.55 -4.59 -26.14
CA GLU A 267 19.71 -3.21 -25.67
C GLU A 267 18.52 -2.81 -24.79
N PHE A 268 18.82 -2.15 -23.67
CA PHE A 268 17.82 -1.62 -22.74
C PHE A 268 17.93 -0.10 -22.64
N TYR A 269 16.77 0.55 -22.69
CA TYR A 269 16.66 2.00 -22.54
C TYR A 269 15.64 2.29 -21.45
N ASP A 270 16.01 3.12 -20.48
CA ASP A 270 15.06 3.62 -19.47
C ASP A 270 14.03 4.52 -20.16
N GLU A 271 12.75 4.21 -19.97
CA GLU A 271 11.64 4.94 -20.58
C GLU A 271 10.75 5.52 -19.47
N PRO A 272 10.48 6.83 -19.46
CA PRO A 272 9.60 7.41 -18.44
C PRO A 272 8.16 6.91 -18.61
N PHE A 273 7.45 6.87 -17.48
CA PHE A 273 6.01 6.60 -17.50
C PHE A 273 5.22 7.78 -18.08
N CYS A 274 4.17 7.46 -18.84
CA CYS A 274 3.25 8.42 -19.45
C CYS A 274 1.82 7.88 -19.43
N LYS A 275 0.85 8.74 -19.74
CA LYS A 275 -0.58 8.40 -19.74
C LYS A 275 -0.92 7.17 -20.62
N GLU A 276 -0.18 6.94 -21.70
CA GLU A 276 -0.36 5.80 -22.59
C GLU A 276 -0.08 4.44 -21.90
N ASP A 277 0.61 4.44 -20.77
CA ASP A 277 0.92 3.22 -20.00
C ASP A 277 -0.26 2.68 -19.18
N VAL A 278 -1.29 3.51 -18.95
CA VAL A 278 -2.43 3.17 -18.07
C VAL A 278 -3.12 1.86 -18.46
N PRO A 279 -3.42 1.57 -19.74
CA PRO A 279 -4.03 0.30 -20.15
C PRO A 279 -3.11 -0.91 -19.89
N HIS A 280 -1.80 -0.76 -20.05
CA HIS A 280 -0.82 -1.81 -19.78
C HIS A 280 -0.75 -2.11 -18.27
N LEU A 281 -0.64 -1.06 -17.45
CA LEU A 281 -0.65 -1.17 -15.99
C LEU A 281 -1.94 -1.82 -15.45
N GLN A 282 -3.09 -1.56 -16.08
CA GLN A 282 -4.32 -2.25 -15.71
C GLN A 282 -4.26 -3.77 -15.97
N LYS A 283 -3.62 -4.21 -17.06
CA LYS A 283 -3.42 -5.65 -17.34
C LYS A 283 -2.45 -6.28 -16.33
N MET A 284 -1.49 -5.53 -15.82
CA MET A 284 -0.63 -5.99 -14.72
C MET A 284 -1.45 -6.28 -13.44
N VAL A 285 -2.44 -5.43 -13.11
CA VAL A 285 -3.37 -5.69 -12.00
C VAL A 285 -4.20 -6.95 -12.24
N HIS A 286 -4.68 -7.17 -13.47
CA HIS A 286 -5.38 -8.40 -13.83
C HIS A 286 -4.49 -9.64 -13.70
N ALA A 287 -3.22 -9.53 -14.10
CA ALA A 287 -2.24 -10.61 -13.97
C ALA A 287 -2.03 -11.00 -12.50
N ILE A 288 -1.82 -10.03 -11.60
CA ILE A 288 -1.71 -10.26 -10.15
C ILE A 288 -2.99 -10.91 -9.61
N ALA A 289 -4.15 -10.33 -9.90
CA ALA A 289 -5.43 -10.83 -9.39
C ALA A 289 -5.73 -12.27 -9.85
N SER A 290 -5.29 -12.62 -11.07
CA SER A 290 -5.53 -13.95 -11.64
C SER A 290 -4.80 -15.08 -10.91
N LEU A 291 -3.75 -14.80 -10.15
CA LEU A 291 -3.03 -15.80 -9.35
C LEU A 291 -3.94 -16.51 -8.34
N ASN A 292 -4.95 -15.79 -7.84
CA ASN A 292 -5.92 -16.29 -6.88
C ASN A 292 -7.21 -16.82 -7.54
N LEU A 293 -7.30 -16.85 -8.88
CA LEU A 293 -8.55 -17.16 -9.58
C LEU A 293 -8.49 -18.43 -10.44
N ASP A 294 -7.30 -18.99 -10.67
CA ASP A 294 -7.11 -20.17 -11.53
C ASP A 294 -7.79 -21.45 -10.99
N VAL A 295 -8.22 -21.45 -9.72
CA VAL A 295 -8.88 -22.57 -9.02
C VAL A 295 -10.39 -22.41 -8.86
N VAL A 296 -10.98 -21.36 -9.44
CA VAL A 296 -12.41 -21.07 -9.33
C VAL A 296 -13.22 -21.91 -10.32
N GLY A 297 -14.27 -22.56 -9.84
CA GLY A 297 -15.16 -23.40 -10.65
C GLY A 297 -16.50 -22.76 -10.95
N VAL A 298 -17.27 -23.35 -11.87
CA VAL A 298 -18.67 -22.98 -12.15
C VAL A 298 -19.58 -24.03 -11.53
N ASP A 299 -20.57 -23.61 -10.72
CA ASP A 299 -21.60 -24.48 -10.16
C ASP A 299 -22.94 -23.76 -10.04
N LEU A 300 -23.86 -24.14 -10.94
CA LEU A 300 -25.21 -23.56 -11.06
C LEU A 300 -26.15 -23.91 -9.89
N PHE A 301 -25.79 -24.89 -9.06
CA PHE A 301 -26.64 -25.36 -7.95
C PHE A 301 -26.22 -24.78 -6.60
N CYS A 302 -24.92 -24.56 -6.41
CA CYS A 302 -24.38 -24.06 -5.15
C CYS A 302 -24.22 -22.53 -5.11
N SER A 303 -24.23 -21.85 -6.26
CA SER A 303 -24.00 -20.40 -6.34
C SER A 303 -25.12 -19.69 -7.13
N GLY A 304 -25.15 -18.36 -7.10
CA GLY A 304 -26.23 -17.56 -7.70
C GLY A 304 -25.72 -16.50 -8.68
N GLU A 305 -26.67 -15.78 -9.28
CA GLU A 305 -26.39 -14.75 -10.30
C GLU A 305 -25.44 -13.64 -9.82
N ASN A 306 -25.50 -13.28 -8.53
CA ASN A 306 -24.64 -12.24 -7.95
C ASN A 306 -23.14 -12.59 -8.01
N ASP A 307 -22.81 -13.88 -7.97
CA ASP A 307 -21.45 -14.40 -7.98
C ASP A 307 -21.10 -15.00 -9.35
N GLY A 308 -21.91 -14.76 -10.39
CA GLY A 308 -21.67 -15.26 -11.75
C GLY A 308 -21.74 -16.78 -11.88
N PHE A 309 -22.43 -17.44 -10.95
CA PHE A 309 -22.44 -18.90 -10.80
C PHE A 309 -21.08 -19.54 -10.50
N LEU A 310 -20.14 -18.76 -9.96
CA LEU A 310 -18.82 -19.23 -9.56
C LEU A 310 -18.83 -19.78 -8.13
N VAL A 311 -18.05 -20.84 -7.90
CA VAL A 311 -17.75 -21.38 -6.58
C VAL A 311 -16.26 -21.24 -6.30
N PHE A 312 -15.98 -20.60 -5.16
CA PHE A 312 -14.64 -20.23 -4.77
C PHE A 312 -14.08 -21.26 -3.76
N PRO A 313 -12.86 -21.79 -3.97
CA PRO A 313 -12.25 -22.78 -3.07
C PRO A 313 -11.95 -22.21 -1.67
N ASN A 314 -11.58 -20.93 -1.63
CA ASN A 314 -11.23 -20.21 -0.43
C ASN A 314 -11.71 -18.75 -0.53
N TYR A 315 -11.70 -18.03 0.58
CA TYR A 315 -12.28 -16.69 0.62
C TYR A 315 -11.41 -15.66 -0.09
N ILE A 316 -10.08 -15.86 -0.13
CA ILE A 316 -9.17 -14.93 -0.82
C ILE A 316 -9.44 -14.87 -2.34
N SER A 317 -9.73 -16.02 -2.96
CA SER A 317 -10.16 -16.09 -4.37
C SER A 317 -11.40 -15.21 -4.63
N TYR A 318 -12.39 -15.28 -3.73
CA TYR A 318 -13.60 -14.48 -3.83
C TYR A 318 -13.32 -12.97 -3.65
N LEU A 319 -12.43 -12.60 -2.73
CA LEU A 319 -12.04 -11.20 -2.54
C LEU A 319 -11.39 -10.63 -3.80
N TRP A 320 -10.46 -11.36 -4.42
CA TRP A 320 -9.84 -10.96 -5.70
C TRP A 320 -10.84 -10.88 -6.84
N TYR A 321 -11.77 -11.84 -6.95
CA TYR A 321 -12.84 -11.77 -7.93
C TYR A 321 -13.68 -10.50 -7.77
N ARG A 322 -14.12 -10.20 -6.54
CA ARG A 322 -14.86 -8.96 -6.24
C ARG A 322 -14.05 -7.71 -6.54
N PHE A 323 -12.74 -7.74 -6.33
CA PHE A 323 -11.86 -6.62 -6.65
C PHE A 323 -11.82 -6.42 -8.17
N VAL A 324 -11.59 -7.47 -8.96
CA VAL A 324 -11.56 -7.45 -10.42
C VAL A 324 -12.88 -6.94 -11.02
N CYS A 325 -14.02 -7.47 -10.56
CA CYS A 325 -15.35 -7.01 -11.00
C CYS A 325 -15.64 -5.54 -10.69
N ARG A 326 -14.87 -4.93 -9.78
CA ARG A 326 -14.98 -3.52 -9.38
C ARG A 326 -13.90 -2.63 -9.99
N LEU A 327 -12.96 -3.17 -10.77
CA LEU A 327 -11.96 -2.38 -11.49
C LEU A 327 -12.68 -1.43 -12.45
N GLY A 328 -12.52 -0.12 -12.22
CA GLY A 328 -13.25 0.95 -12.92
C GLY A 328 -14.48 1.51 -12.20
N GLN A 329 -15.04 0.81 -11.19
CA GLN A 329 -16.15 1.31 -10.36
C GLN A 329 -15.68 1.91 -9.04
N VAL A 330 -14.61 1.35 -8.46
CA VAL A 330 -14.03 1.81 -7.19
C VAL A 330 -12.94 2.82 -7.47
N LYS A 331 -13.12 4.05 -6.97
CA LYS A 331 -12.05 5.04 -6.94
C LYS A 331 -11.07 4.68 -5.81
N ILE A 332 -9.82 4.48 -6.17
CA ILE A 332 -8.71 4.31 -5.23
C ILE A 332 -7.95 5.64 -5.17
N ALA A 333 -7.75 6.16 -3.97
CA ALA A 333 -6.98 7.39 -3.72
C ALA A 333 -5.64 7.05 -3.08
N ARG A 334 -4.70 8.01 -3.08
CA ARG A 334 -3.41 7.88 -2.40
C ARG A 334 -3.43 8.60 -1.06
N CYS A 335 -2.80 8.00 -0.05
CA CYS A 335 -2.69 8.57 1.29
C CYS A 335 -1.74 9.77 1.28
N GLU A 336 -2.14 10.92 1.82
CA GLU A 336 -1.26 12.11 1.87
C GLU A 336 -0.02 11.95 2.76
N VAL A 337 0.03 10.91 3.61
CA VAL A 337 1.14 10.67 4.55
C VAL A 337 2.10 9.60 4.07
N CYS A 338 1.59 8.41 3.77
CA CYS A 338 2.43 7.29 3.33
C CYS A 338 2.40 7.07 1.82
N GLY A 339 1.48 7.72 1.10
CA GLY A 339 1.29 7.61 -0.34
C GLY A 339 0.74 6.28 -0.87
N ARG A 340 0.48 5.31 0.00
CA ARG A 340 -0.22 4.07 -0.36
C ARG A 340 -1.60 4.36 -0.93
N GLY A 341 -1.97 3.64 -1.98
CA GLY A 341 -3.33 3.60 -2.50
C GLY A 341 -4.28 3.07 -1.43
N PHE A 342 -5.55 3.49 -1.42
CA PHE A 342 -6.61 2.96 -0.56
C PHE A 342 -7.99 3.24 -1.17
N SER A 343 -8.96 2.37 -0.88
CA SER A 343 -10.32 2.51 -1.42
C SER A 343 -11.06 3.72 -0.87
N LEU A 344 -11.70 4.51 -1.74
CA LEU A 344 -12.59 5.61 -1.36
C LEU A 344 -14.04 5.16 -1.08
N LEU A 345 -14.28 3.87 -0.82
CA LEU A 345 -15.62 3.29 -0.74
C LEU A 345 -16.62 4.14 0.07
N LYS A 346 -17.77 4.33 -0.58
CA LYS A 346 -18.74 5.41 -0.42
C LYS A 346 -19.39 5.46 0.97
N GLY A 347 -19.02 6.46 1.76
CA GLY A 347 -19.94 7.15 2.67
C GLY A 347 -20.32 8.51 2.07
N ARG A 348 -21.53 9.02 2.33
CA ARG A 348 -21.85 10.45 2.06
C ARG A 348 -20.89 11.29 2.91
N GLY A 349 -19.92 11.95 2.28
CA GLY A 349 -18.90 12.72 3.00
C GLY A 349 -17.77 13.21 2.08
N LYS A 350 -16.90 14.04 2.64
CA LYS A 350 -15.64 14.42 1.96
C LYS A 350 -14.80 13.15 1.75
N PRO A 351 -14.11 13.00 0.60
CA PRO A 351 -13.23 11.86 0.37
C PRO A 351 -12.20 11.74 1.50
N ARG A 352 -11.92 10.51 1.94
CA ARG A 352 -10.81 10.25 2.89
C ARG A 352 -9.51 10.68 2.22
N LYS A 353 -8.61 11.25 3.02
CA LYS A 353 -7.25 11.67 2.62
C LYS A 353 -6.15 10.72 3.14
N TYR A 354 -6.52 9.82 4.04
CA TYR A 354 -5.58 8.95 4.76
C TYR A 354 -6.10 7.52 4.76
N CYS A 355 -5.21 6.55 4.52
CA CYS A 355 -5.52 5.13 4.49
C CYS A 355 -5.90 4.58 5.88
N SER A 356 -5.21 5.03 6.94
CA SER A 356 -5.41 4.54 8.32
C SER A 356 -5.59 5.69 9.34
N GLU A 357 -6.14 5.36 10.52
CA GLU A 357 -6.21 6.30 11.65
C GLU A 357 -4.80 6.63 12.19
N GLN A 358 -3.85 5.70 12.06
CA GLN A 358 -2.45 5.96 12.35
C GLN A 358 -1.88 7.07 11.44
N CYS A 359 -2.09 6.97 10.12
CA CYS A 359 -1.66 8.00 9.17
C CYS A 359 -2.33 9.35 9.46
N LYS A 360 -3.63 9.35 9.75
CA LYS A 360 -4.36 10.57 10.15
C LYS A 360 -3.79 11.19 11.43
N THR A 361 -3.37 10.37 12.40
CA THR A 361 -2.73 10.84 13.64
C THR A 361 -1.32 11.37 13.38
N LYS A 362 -0.52 10.67 12.56
CA LYS A 362 0.80 11.13 12.10
C LYS A 362 0.68 12.51 11.40
N ALA A 363 -0.27 12.67 10.47
CA ALA A 363 -0.57 13.96 9.83
C ALA A 363 -0.96 15.05 10.84
N LYS A 364 -1.86 14.73 11.78
CA LYS A 364 -2.27 15.67 12.83
C LYS A 364 -1.07 16.11 13.67
N ASN A 365 -0.23 15.18 14.09
CA ASN A 365 0.94 15.45 14.92
C ASN A 365 1.99 16.28 14.16
N ALA A 366 2.25 15.96 12.89
CA ALA A 366 3.14 16.73 12.03
C ALA A 366 2.63 18.17 11.84
N ARG A 367 1.33 18.33 11.57
CA ARG A 367 0.69 19.65 11.45
C ARG A 367 0.79 20.46 12.74
N VAL A 368 0.47 19.86 13.89
CA VAL A 368 0.59 20.53 15.19
C VAL A 368 2.04 20.90 15.49
N LYS A 369 3.00 20.03 15.16
CA LYS A 369 4.44 20.33 15.29
C LYS A 369 4.84 21.51 14.42
N SER A 370 4.47 21.52 13.13
CA SER A 370 4.74 22.62 12.21
C SER A 370 4.11 23.94 12.67
N GLN A 371 2.84 23.94 13.08
CA GLN A 371 2.18 25.13 13.64
C GLN A 371 2.90 25.66 14.88
N ARG A 372 3.31 24.75 15.78
CA ARG A 372 4.04 25.10 16.98
C ARG A 372 5.43 25.68 16.66
N ASP A 373 6.14 25.09 15.70
CA ASP A 373 7.47 25.52 15.30
C ASP A 373 7.39 26.88 14.56
N ALA A 374 6.39 27.10 13.71
CA ALA A 374 6.10 28.39 13.10
C ALA A 374 5.74 29.48 14.12
N CYS A 375 4.91 29.18 15.14
CA CYS A 375 4.62 30.14 16.21
C CYS A 375 5.90 30.62 16.90
N ARG A 376 6.88 29.71 17.09
CA ARG A 376 8.14 30.01 17.78
C ARG A 376 9.03 30.90 16.92
N GLU A 377 9.22 30.53 15.66
CA GLU A 377 10.03 31.29 14.70
C GLU A 377 9.49 32.72 14.54
N LEU A 378 8.19 32.86 14.27
CA LEU A 378 7.56 34.16 14.06
C LEU A 378 7.64 35.08 15.29
N PHE A 379 7.53 34.53 16.51
CA PHE A 379 7.56 35.32 17.74
C PHE A 379 8.99 35.68 18.18
N ILE A 380 9.92 34.72 18.12
CA ILE A 380 11.26 34.85 18.69
C ILE A 380 12.23 35.49 17.70
N GLU A 381 12.16 35.13 16.42
CA GLU A 381 13.11 35.56 15.38
C GLU A 381 12.56 36.75 14.61
N GLN A 382 11.29 36.69 14.16
CA GLN A 382 10.68 37.75 13.34
C GLN A 382 9.96 38.83 14.16
N GLN A 383 9.88 38.66 15.49
CA GLN A 383 9.28 39.60 16.43
C GLN A 383 7.82 40.03 16.13
N LEU A 384 7.03 39.16 15.48
CA LEU A 384 5.64 39.45 15.17
C LEU A 384 4.74 39.35 16.42
N PRO A 385 3.68 40.18 16.53
CA PRO A 385 2.76 40.12 17.66
C PRO A 385 1.88 38.86 17.62
N VAL A 386 1.46 38.37 18.79
CA VAL A 386 0.62 37.16 18.98
C VAL A 386 -0.64 37.18 18.10
N SER A 387 -1.27 38.35 17.93
CA SER A 387 -2.48 38.51 17.11
C SER A 387 -2.23 38.33 15.61
N GLU A 388 -1.06 38.74 15.11
CA GLU A 388 -0.66 38.50 13.72
C GLU A 388 -0.21 37.05 13.51
N ILE A 389 0.53 36.48 14.45
CA ILE A 389 0.91 35.06 14.41
C ILE A 389 -0.34 34.18 14.40
N ALA A 390 -1.35 34.50 15.21
CA ALA A 390 -2.61 33.77 15.25
C ALA A 390 -3.33 33.79 13.90
N LYS A 391 -3.36 34.94 13.21
CA LYS A 391 -3.95 35.08 11.88
C LYS A 391 -3.17 34.31 10.82
N THR A 392 -1.85 34.26 10.91
CA THR A 392 -0.97 33.60 9.93
C THR A 392 -0.95 32.08 10.10
N VAL A 393 -0.67 31.59 11.31
CA VAL A 393 -0.49 30.14 11.59
C VAL A 393 -1.83 29.39 11.61
N TYR A 394 -2.91 30.04 12.03
CA TYR A 394 -4.25 29.45 12.11
C TYR A 394 -5.22 30.03 11.06
N ALA A 395 -4.71 30.62 9.97
CA ALA A 395 -5.50 31.22 8.90
C ALA A 395 -6.65 30.32 8.42
N GLU A 396 -6.35 29.03 8.17
CA GLU A 396 -7.35 28.05 7.77
C GLU A 396 -8.43 27.84 8.84
N GLU A 397 -8.03 27.69 10.11
CA GLU A 397 -8.92 27.42 11.24
C GLU A 397 -9.78 28.64 11.64
N LEU A 398 -9.37 29.84 11.22
CA LEU A 398 -10.13 31.10 11.37
C LEU A 398 -11.10 31.35 10.19
N SER A 399 -10.89 30.68 9.05
CA SER A 399 -11.70 30.89 7.85
C SER A 399 -13.15 30.43 8.03
N SER A 400 -14.08 31.14 7.39
CA SER A 400 -15.52 30.81 7.40
C SER A 400 -15.85 29.49 6.69
N ASN A 401 -14.89 28.94 5.94
CA ASN A 401 -15.07 27.73 5.13
C ASN A 401 -14.79 26.44 5.91
N VAL A 402 -14.37 26.55 7.18
CA VAL A 402 -14.16 25.41 8.09
C VAL A 402 -15.45 25.07 8.84
N ARG A 403 -15.69 23.76 9.08
CA ARG A 403 -16.85 23.30 9.86
C ARG A 403 -16.86 23.97 11.23
N ALA A 404 -18.04 24.34 11.72
CA ALA A 404 -18.22 25.05 12.99
C ALA A 404 -17.49 24.40 14.19
N ASN A 405 -17.39 23.06 14.21
CA ASN A 405 -16.71 22.31 15.27
C ASN A 405 -15.17 22.29 15.18
N LYS A 406 -14.59 22.83 14.10
CA LYS A 406 -13.14 22.96 13.88
C LYS A 406 -12.71 24.41 13.70
N ARG A 407 -13.66 25.35 13.73
CA ARG A 407 -13.41 26.77 13.61
C ARG A 407 -12.95 27.30 14.95
N LYS A 408 -11.85 28.03 14.96
CA LYS A 408 -11.40 28.76 16.16
C LYS A 408 -11.95 30.17 16.14
N THR A 409 -12.20 30.71 17.33
CA THR A 409 -12.31 32.15 17.49
C THR A 409 -10.92 32.79 17.41
N PRO A 410 -10.80 34.08 17.07
CA PRO A 410 -9.53 34.80 17.14
C PRO A 410 -8.86 34.68 18.51
N GLU A 411 -9.65 34.74 19.58
CA GLU A 411 -9.17 34.63 20.96
C GLU A 411 -8.63 33.22 21.29
N GLU A 412 -9.30 32.16 20.81
CA GLU A 412 -8.81 30.79 20.94
C GLU A 412 -7.49 30.57 20.18
N ALA A 413 -7.34 31.19 19.01
CA ALA A 413 -6.12 31.12 18.22
C ALA A 413 -4.95 31.81 18.94
N GLU A 414 -5.16 33.02 19.48
CA GLU A 414 -4.15 33.73 20.29
C GLU A 414 -3.77 32.93 21.55
N ASN A 415 -4.75 32.38 22.27
CA ASN A 415 -4.48 31.54 23.44
C ASN A 415 -3.67 30.29 23.08
N GLN A 416 -3.88 29.72 21.89
CA GLN A 416 -3.07 28.60 21.41
C GLN A 416 -1.63 29.03 21.07
N VAL A 417 -1.42 30.22 20.50
CA VAL A 417 -0.07 30.79 20.30
C VAL A 417 0.64 30.95 21.65
N ARG A 418 -0.01 31.58 22.64
CA ARG A 418 0.54 31.76 24.00
C ARG A 418 0.97 30.42 24.61
N LYS A 419 0.11 29.39 24.56
CA LYS A 419 0.43 28.03 25.05
C LYS A 419 1.63 27.40 24.34
N ASN A 420 1.71 27.54 23.01
CA ASN A 420 2.81 26.98 22.22
C ASN A 420 4.17 27.61 22.54
N LEU A 421 4.18 28.91 22.88
CA LEU A 421 5.38 29.66 23.27
C LEU A 421 5.87 29.27 24.67
N VAL A 422 4.98 29.20 25.66
CA VAL A 422 5.35 28.86 27.06
C VAL A 422 5.94 27.45 27.17
N GLY A 423 5.46 26.50 26.37
CA GLY A 423 5.96 25.12 26.37
C GLY A 423 7.32 24.91 25.69
N TYR A 424 8.03 25.97 25.27
CA TYR A 424 9.26 25.86 24.49
C TYR A 424 10.53 26.11 25.33
N PRO A 425 11.52 25.18 25.34
CA PRO A 425 12.75 25.35 26.13
C PRO A 425 13.59 26.58 25.76
N ALA A 426 13.75 26.90 24.46
CA ALA A 426 14.54 28.07 24.08
C ALA A 426 13.83 29.41 24.40
N PHE A 427 12.50 29.42 24.47
CA PHE A 427 11.75 30.55 25.03
C PHE A 427 12.13 30.76 26.50
N LYS A 428 12.19 29.69 27.31
CA LYS A 428 12.63 29.75 28.70
C LYS A 428 14.07 30.26 28.83
N HIS A 429 15.00 29.79 28.00
CA HIS A 429 16.38 30.28 27.99
C HIS A 429 16.45 31.78 27.65
N LYS A 430 15.70 32.23 26.63
CA LYS A 430 15.65 33.64 26.25
C LYS A 430 15.05 34.54 27.35
N VAL A 431 14.05 34.05 28.08
CA VAL A 431 13.51 34.71 29.28
C VAL A 431 14.58 34.78 30.38
N ASP A 432 15.27 33.67 30.68
CA ASP A 432 16.29 33.62 31.71
C ASP A 432 17.46 34.57 31.41
N ASP A 433 17.91 34.62 30.15
CA ASP A 433 19.01 35.47 29.70
C ASP A 433 18.64 36.96 29.76
N ASP A 434 17.41 37.31 29.36
CA ASP A 434 16.90 38.67 29.42
C ASP A 434 16.71 39.17 30.86
N LEU A 435 16.25 38.29 31.77
CA LEU A 435 16.18 38.57 33.21
C LEU A 435 17.58 38.76 33.82
N ARG A 436 18.56 37.92 33.47
CA ARG A 436 19.95 38.04 33.96
C ARG A 436 20.65 39.29 33.42
N ALA A 437 20.37 39.71 32.19
CA ALA A 437 20.96 40.90 31.60
C ALA A 437 20.59 42.19 32.34
N GLY A 438 19.44 42.21 33.04
CA GLY A 438 19.07 43.28 33.99
C GLY A 438 18.75 44.65 33.38
N ALA A 439 18.83 44.80 32.05
CA ALA A 439 18.56 46.04 31.33
C ALA A 439 17.06 46.25 31.05
N GLY A 440 16.22 46.11 32.07
CA GLY A 440 14.77 46.30 31.97
C GLY A 440 13.98 45.14 31.36
N ALA A 441 14.66 44.06 30.96
CA ALA A 441 14.11 42.82 30.41
C ALA A 441 13.05 43.06 29.30
N PRO A 442 13.45 43.68 28.16
CA PRO A 442 12.52 44.05 27.08
C PRO A 442 11.75 42.86 26.50
N PHE A 443 12.36 41.68 26.42
CA PHE A 443 11.68 40.48 25.94
C PHE A 443 10.64 39.99 26.95
N VAL A 444 10.95 40.05 28.24
CA VAL A 444 10.00 39.70 29.31
C VAL A 444 8.83 40.67 29.36
N ARG A 445 9.08 41.98 29.24
CA ARG A 445 7.99 42.99 29.17
C ARG A 445 7.05 42.71 28.01
N ARG A 446 7.59 42.46 26.82
CA ARG A 446 6.79 42.08 25.64
C ARG A 446 5.96 40.82 25.90
N CYS A 447 6.55 39.81 26.53
CA CYS A 447 5.83 38.59 26.89
C CYS A 447 4.68 38.86 27.89
N MET A 448 4.84 39.82 28.80
CA MET A 448 3.76 40.23 29.72
C MET A 448 2.69 41.07 29.02
N GLU A 449 3.08 42.01 28.15
CA GLU A 449 2.16 42.85 27.37
C GLU A 449 1.29 42.01 26.42
N GLU A 450 1.86 40.99 25.79
CA GLU A 450 1.15 40.09 24.88
C GLU A 450 0.43 38.91 25.59
N GLY A 451 0.50 38.87 26.94
CA GLY A 451 -0.17 37.87 27.78
C GLY A 451 0.42 36.46 27.68
N VAL A 452 1.65 36.33 27.19
CA VAL A 452 2.38 35.06 27.10
C VAL A 452 2.88 34.61 28.49
N LEU A 453 3.27 35.56 29.34
CA LEU A 453 3.68 35.30 30.72
C LEU A 453 2.85 36.13 31.70
N SER A 454 2.49 35.54 32.84
CA SER A 454 1.89 36.29 33.96
C SER A 454 2.96 36.90 34.86
N ALA A 455 2.61 37.95 35.60
CA ALA A 455 3.50 38.58 36.58
C ALA A 455 3.98 37.58 37.65
N GLU A 456 3.12 36.65 38.05
CA GLU A 456 3.43 35.58 39.01
C GLU A 456 4.48 34.61 38.45
N GLN A 457 4.35 34.20 37.18
CA GLN A 457 5.32 33.33 36.50
C GLN A 457 6.69 33.99 36.40
N VAL A 458 6.73 35.29 36.11
CA VAL A 458 7.99 36.06 36.06
C VAL A 458 8.60 36.19 37.47
N ALA A 459 7.80 36.51 38.49
CA ALA A 459 8.26 36.62 39.87
C ALA A 459 8.82 35.29 40.40
N GLN A 460 8.15 34.18 40.12
CA GLN A 460 8.64 32.85 40.43
C GLN A 460 9.98 32.56 39.75
N ARG A 461 10.10 32.88 38.45
CA ARG A 461 11.34 32.63 37.70
C ARG A 461 12.52 33.48 38.20
N ILE A 462 12.27 34.74 38.57
CA ILE A 462 13.26 35.63 39.22
C ILE A 462 13.77 35.01 40.53
N SER A 463 12.85 34.48 41.36
CA SER A 463 13.20 33.79 42.60
C SER A 463 14.03 32.52 42.36
N GLU A 464 13.65 31.72 41.35
CA GLU A 464 14.39 30.50 40.98
C GLU A 464 15.79 30.79 40.43
N LEU A 465 15.98 31.94 39.77
CA LEU A 465 17.27 32.38 39.24
C LEU A 465 18.15 33.12 40.26
N GLY A 466 17.63 33.39 41.48
CA GLY A 466 18.37 34.08 42.53
C GLY A 466 18.70 35.54 42.20
N ILE A 467 17.93 36.19 41.33
CA ILE A 467 18.18 37.59 40.91
C ILE A 467 17.68 38.52 42.03
N MET A 468 18.61 39.16 42.75
CA MET A 468 18.25 40.13 43.78
C MET A 468 17.85 41.49 43.16
N PRO A 469 16.77 42.13 43.63
CA PRO A 469 16.43 43.48 43.17
C PRO A 469 17.57 44.44 43.52
N LYS A 470 18.10 45.14 42.52
CA LYS A 470 19.04 46.25 42.76
C LYS A 470 18.29 47.32 43.57
N LYS A 471 18.78 47.58 44.78
CA LYS A 471 18.30 48.66 45.67
C LYS A 471 18.49 50.02 45.03
#